data_AF-A0A5C3N7T0-F1
#
_entry.id   AF-A0A5C3N7T0-F1
#
_cell.length_a   1.000
_cell.length_b   1.000
_cell.length_c   1.000
_cell.angle_alpha   90.00
_cell.angle_beta   90.00
_cell.angle_gamma   90.00
#
_symmetry.space_group_name_H-M   'P 1'
#
loop_
_entity.id
_entity.type
_entity.pdbx_description
1 polymer ?
#
loop_
_entity_poly.entity_id
_entity_poly.type
_entity_poly.pdbx_seq_one_letter_code
_entity_poly.pdbx_strand_id
1 'polypeptide(L)'
;MSTVDDPRDPSLERRLSFPRAWIADASDGASASGMMLSGLIMVTKNRYLAWPNLLFAINSAINRHPLRTKDSANPPLSSLMLAVVALFASYFPLFMITPSPSAGQSQTPMPLPTGN
;
A
#
# COMPACT_ATOMS: atom_id res chain seq x y z
N MET A 1 43.72 -32.23 -17.65
CA MET A 1 42.84 -31.90 -16.52
C MET A 1 43.02 -30.42 -16.19
N SER A 2 41.95 -29.62 -16.20
CA SER A 2 42.02 -28.19 -15.85
C SER A 2 42.21 -28.05 -14.34
N THR A 3 43.41 -27.67 -13.92
CA THR A 3 43.78 -27.42 -12.51
C THR A 3 43.19 -26.13 -11.94
N VAL A 4 42.37 -25.42 -12.72
CA VAL A 4 41.87 -24.07 -12.43
C VAL A 4 40.63 -24.10 -11.52
N ASP A 5 39.97 -25.25 -11.41
CA ASP A 5 38.68 -25.40 -10.73
C ASP A 5 38.66 -26.69 -9.89
N ASP A 6 39.76 -26.93 -9.16
CA ASP A 6 39.83 -28.03 -8.21
C ASP A 6 39.26 -27.57 -6.85
N PRO A 7 38.15 -28.16 -6.35
CA PRO A 7 37.52 -27.75 -5.09
C PRO A 7 38.39 -28.03 -3.85
N ARG A 8 39.53 -28.71 -4.01
CA ARG A 8 40.48 -29.02 -2.94
C ARG A 8 41.71 -28.11 -2.95
N ASP A 9 41.78 -27.16 -3.88
CA ASP A 9 42.92 -26.25 -3.98
C ASP A 9 42.86 -25.16 -2.89
N PRO A 10 43.84 -25.14 -1.95
CA PRO A 10 43.88 -24.14 -0.88
C PRO A 10 44.11 -22.71 -1.39
N SER A 11 44.60 -22.54 -2.63
CA SER A 11 44.80 -21.22 -3.24
C SER A 11 43.49 -20.54 -3.66
N LEU A 12 42.39 -21.30 -3.75
CA LEU A 12 41.05 -20.80 -4.06
C LEU A 12 40.26 -20.43 -2.80
N GLU A 13 40.82 -20.64 -1.61
CA GLU A 13 40.19 -20.24 -0.36
C GLU A 13 40.10 -18.71 -0.27
N ARG A 14 38.87 -18.20 -0.12
CA ARG A 14 38.63 -16.78 0.16
C ARG A 14 38.14 -16.63 1.58
N ARG A 15 38.59 -15.55 2.24
CA ARG A 15 38.03 -15.15 3.54
C ARG A 15 36.52 -14.99 3.41
N LEU A 16 35.79 -15.68 4.28
CA LEU A 16 34.35 -15.55 4.40
C LEU A 16 34.01 -14.08 4.71
N SER A 17 33.54 -13.34 3.70
CA SER A 17 32.98 -12.01 3.90
C SER A 17 31.47 -12.13 3.86
N PHE A 18 30.82 -11.85 4.99
CA PHE A 18 29.38 -11.72 4.99
C PHE A 18 28.99 -10.48 4.17
N PRO A 19 27.91 -10.55 3.37
CA PRO A 19 27.38 -9.36 2.73
C PRO A 19 27.06 -8.30 3.81
N ARG A 20 27.35 -7.02 3.53
CA ARG A 20 27.13 -5.93 4.50
C ARG A 20 25.69 -5.85 5.02
N ALA A 21 24.74 -6.35 4.23
CA ALA A 21 23.37 -6.57 4.63
C ALA A 21 22.87 -7.84 3.95
N TRP A 22 22.03 -8.59 4.66
CA TRP A 22 21.22 -9.62 4.04
C TRP A 22 20.16 -8.92 3.17
N ILE A 23 20.06 -9.26 1.88
CA ILE A 23 18.95 -8.78 1.06
C ILE A 23 17.71 -9.51 1.55
N ALA A 24 17.03 -8.95 2.55
CA ALA A 24 15.72 -9.41 2.93
C ALA A 24 14.73 -8.85 1.91
N ASP A 25 14.43 -9.63 0.87
CA ASP A 25 13.25 -9.45 0.04
C ASP A 25 12.00 -9.75 0.91
N ALA A 26 11.70 -8.85 1.84
CA ALA A 26 10.46 -8.85 2.59
C ALA A 26 9.55 -7.80 1.96
N SER A 27 9.04 -8.11 0.76
CA SER A 27 7.86 -7.42 0.24
C SER A 27 6.70 -7.72 1.21
N ASP A 28 6.44 -6.77 2.12
CA ASP A 28 5.36 -6.91 3.08
C ASP A 28 4.03 -6.65 2.37
N GLY A 29 3.47 -7.73 1.81
CA GLY A 29 2.21 -7.73 1.07
C GLY A 29 1.06 -7.10 1.86
N ALA A 30 1.01 -7.26 3.18
CA ALA A 30 -0.02 -6.64 4.01
C ALA A 30 0.07 -5.11 3.96
N SER A 31 1.28 -4.55 4.03
CA SER A 31 1.45 -3.11 3.95
C SER A 31 1.35 -2.55 2.53
N ALA A 32 1.72 -3.33 1.50
CA ALA A 32 1.45 -2.97 0.12
C ALA A 32 -0.06 -2.89 -0.16
N SER A 33 -0.83 -3.88 0.32
CA SER A 33 -2.29 -3.85 0.26
C SER A 33 -2.89 -2.69 1.04
N GLY A 34 -2.36 -2.38 2.24
CA GLY A 34 -2.78 -1.21 3.02
C GLY A 34 -2.51 0.12 2.32
N MET A 35 -1.38 0.24 1.61
CA MET A 35 -1.07 1.43 0.80
C MET A 35 -2.00 1.56 -0.40
N MET A 36 -2.23 0.47 -1.13
CA MET A 36 -3.15 0.44 -2.27
C MET A 36 -4.58 0.78 -1.84
N LEU A 37 -5.05 0.18 -0.74
CA LEU A 37 -6.38 0.43 -0.20
C LEU A 37 -6.52 1.89 0.26
N SER A 38 -5.51 2.45 0.91
CA SER A 38 -5.48 3.87 1.29
C SER A 38 -5.54 4.79 0.06
N GLY A 39 -4.83 4.46 -1.02
CA GLY A 39 -4.92 5.17 -2.30
C GLY A 39 -6.32 5.10 -2.91
N LEU A 40 -6.95 3.93 -2.91
CA LEU A 40 -8.32 3.75 -3.38
C LEU A 40 -9.32 4.60 -2.57
N ILE A 41 -9.15 4.66 -1.24
CA ILE A 41 -10.02 5.46 -0.36
C ILE A 41 -9.85 6.95 -0.64
N MET A 42 -8.64 7.43 -0.91
CA MET A 42 -8.41 8.83 -1.29
C MET A 42 -9.09 9.19 -2.62
N VAL A 43 -9.07 8.28 -3.59
CA VAL A 43 -9.70 8.50 -4.90
C VAL A 43 -11.23 8.45 -4.80
N THR A 44 -11.76 7.44 -4.11
CA THR A 44 -13.21 7.24 -3.96
C THR A 44 -13.83 8.15 -2.91
N LYS A 45 -13.03 8.69 -1.99
CA LYS A 45 -13.47 9.47 -0.82
C LYS A 45 -14.54 8.75 0.00
N ASN A 46 -14.52 7.42 0.02
CA ASN A 46 -15.54 6.61 0.69
C ASN A 46 -15.21 6.42 2.19
N ARG A 47 -15.99 7.08 3.04
CA ARG A 47 -15.88 7.03 4.51
C ARG A 47 -16.05 5.62 5.10
N TYR A 48 -16.88 4.77 4.51
CA TYR A 48 -17.15 3.44 5.05
C TYR A 48 -15.95 2.50 4.93
N LEU A 49 -15.07 2.74 3.95
CA LEU A 49 -13.85 1.96 3.74
C LEU A 49 -12.65 2.50 4.52
N ALA A 50 -12.70 3.76 4.94
CA ALA A 50 -11.61 4.40 5.67
C ALA A 50 -11.38 3.79 7.07
N TRP A 51 -12.45 3.46 7.79
CA TRP A 51 -12.38 2.86 9.12
C TRP A 51 -11.79 1.42 9.12
N PRO A 52 -12.27 0.48 8.28
CA PRO A 52 -11.66 -0.85 8.14
C PRO A 52 -10.19 -0.79 7.74
N ASN A 53 -9.83 0.12 6.82
CA ASN A 53 -8.43 0.30 6.40
C ASN A 53 -7.54 0.79 7.54
N LEU A 54 -8.02 1.71 8.38
CA LEU A 54 -7.29 2.18 9.55
C LEU A 54 -7.08 1.04 10.56
N LEU A 55 -8.13 0.27 10.86
CA LEU A 55 -8.03 -0.88 11.77
C LEU A 55 -7.08 -1.95 11.24
N PHE A 56 -7.12 -2.23 9.94
CA PHE A 56 -6.19 -3.13 9.28
C PHE A 56 -4.74 -2.62 9.38
N ALA A 57 -4.52 -1.33 9.15
CA ALA A 57 -3.19 -0.73 9.27
C ALA A 57 -2.66 -0.75 10.71
N ILE A 58 -3.52 -0.53 11.72
CA ILE A 58 -3.16 -0.66 13.15
C ILE A 58 -2.82 -2.11 13.48
N ASN A 59 -3.64 -3.06 13.03
CA ASN A 59 -3.40 -4.48 13.25
C ASN A 59 -2.07 -4.92 12.61
N SER A 60 -1.79 -4.45 11.39
CA SER A 60 -0.52 -4.66 10.71
C SER A 60 0.66 -4.01 11.46
N ALA A 61 0.48 -2.82 12.03
CA ALA A 61 1.50 -2.15 12.84
C ALA A 61 1.83 -2.89 14.14
N ILE A 62 0.81 -3.45 14.84
CA ILE A 62 0.99 -4.21 16.08
C ILE A 62 1.61 -5.59 15.81
N ASN A 63 1.18 -6.26 14.74
CA ASN A 63 1.67 -7.60 14.39
C ASN A 63 3.04 -7.58 13.70
N ARG A 64 3.62 -6.40 13.44
CA ARG A 64 4.97 -6.26 12.88
C ARG A 64 6.01 -6.47 13.96
N HIS A 65 6.75 -7.57 13.83
CA HIS A 65 7.84 -7.92 14.74
C HIS A 65 9.08 -7.04 14.50
N PRO A 66 9.67 -6.40 15.53
CA PRO A 66 10.77 -5.43 15.38
C PRO A 66 12.05 -6.03 14.81
N LEU A 67 12.28 -7.35 14.92
CA LEU A 67 13.43 -8.00 14.27
C LEU A 67 13.35 -7.98 12.74
N ARG A 68 12.16 -7.75 12.15
CA ARG A 68 11.96 -7.70 10.69
C ARG A 68 11.97 -6.27 10.13
N THR A 69 12.01 -5.28 11.01
CA THR A 69 12.02 -3.84 10.68
C THR A 69 13.40 -3.34 10.27
N LYS A 70 14.46 -4.04 10.70
CA LYS A 70 15.84 -3.63 10.44
C LYS A 70 16.26 -3.85 8.99
N ASP A 71 15.59 -4.75 8.28
CA ASP A 71 15.84 -5.07 6.87
C ASP A 71 14.66 -4.69 5.94
N SER A 72 13.62 -4.02 6.44
CA SER A 72 12.46 -3.65 5.61
C SER A 72 12.72 -2.37 4.82
N ALA A 73 12.67 -2.45 3.49
CA ALA A 73 12.84 -1.32 2.57
C ALA A 73 11.77 -0.21 2.74
N ASN A 74 10.65 -0.51 3.40
CA ASN A 74 9.58 0.45 3.66
C ASN A 74 9.56 0.85 5.15
N PRO A 75 9.47 2.15 5.48
CA PRO A 75 9.38 2.57 6.86
C PRO A 75 8.19 1.90 7.56
N PRO A 76 8.37 1.38 8.79
CA PRO A 76 7.37 0.57 9.48
C PRO A 76 6.04 1.30 9.75
N LEU A 77 6.04 2.63 9.67
CA LEU A 77 4.92 3.48 10.00
C LEU A 77 4.26 4.11 8.75
N SER A 78 4.79 3.88 7.55
CA SER A 78 4.31 4.55 6.33
C SER A 78 2.88 4.16 5.96
N SER A 79 2.54 2.87 6.02
CA SER A 79 1.18 2.39 5.73
C SER A 79 0.17 2.88 6.76
N LEU A 80 0.54 2.96 8.03
CA LEU A 80 -0.29 3.51 9.10
C LEU A 80 -0.53 5.00 8.91
N MET A 81 0.53 5.77 8.63
CA MET A 81 0.41 7.21 8.34
C MET A 81 -0.46 7.45 7.12
N LEU A 82 -0.29 6.67 6.05
CA LEU A 82 -1.11 6.81 4.85
C LEU A 82 -2.59 6.48 5.11
N ALA A 83 -2.89 5.47 5.95
CA ALA A 83 -4.26 5.17 6.36
C ALA A 83 -4.91 6.30 7.17
N VAL A 84 -4.15 6.94 8.06
CA VAL A 84 -4.60 8.14 8.81
C VAL A 84 -4.88 9.30 7.85
N VAL A 85 -3.99 9.57 6.91
CA VAL A 85 -4.18 10.62 5.91
C VAL A 85 -5.39 10.30 5.01
N ALA A 86 -5.60 9.03 4.65
CA ALA A 86 -6.78 8.61 3.87
C ALA A 86 -8.08 8.83 4.65
N LEU A 87 -8.09 8.59 5.97
CA LEU A 87 -9.22 8.94 6.84
C LEU A 87 -9.48 10.44 6.78
N PHE A 88 -8.47 11.29 7.03
CA PHE A 88 -8.62 12.74 6.93
C PHE A 88 -9.11 13.19 5.55
N ALA A 89 -8.52 12.69 4.47
CA ALA A 89 -8.91 13.01 3.11
C ALA A 89 -10.36 12.62 2.78
N SER A 90 -10.88 11.53 3.37
CA SER A 90 -12.28 11.12 3.21
C SER A 90 -13.27 12.01 3.97
N TYR A 91 -12.86 12.63 5.08
CA TYR A 91 -13.69 13.58 5.84
C TYR A 91 -13.50 15.03 5.39
N PHE A 92 -12.39 15.35 4.73
CA PHE A 92 -12.15 16.68 4.16
C PHE A 92 -13.28 17.23 3.26
N PRO A 93 -13.88 16.45 2.32
CA PRO A 93 -14.99 16.95 1.49
C PRO A 93 -16.30 17.21 2.25
N LEU A 94 -16.44 16.79 3.51
CA LEU A 94 -17.59 17.17 4.34
C LEU A 94 -17.49 18.61 4.85
N PHE A 95 -16.27 19.12 5.04
CA PHE A 95 -16.04 20.50 5.50
C PHE A 95 -15.88 21.48 4.34
N MET A 96 -15.36 21.00 3.20
CA MET A 96 -15.30 21.77 1.98
C MET A 96 -16.60 21.54 1.21
N ILE A 97 -17.56 22.48 1.37
CA ILE A 97 -18.86 22.49 0.66
C ILE A 97 -18.60 22.14 -0.81
N THR A 98 -18.83 20.88 -1.15
CA THR A 98 -18.85 20.46 -2.54
C THR A 98 -20.29 20.71 -2.97
N PRO A 99 -20.56 21.56 -3.99
CA PRO A 99 -21.89 21.62 -4.56
C PRO A 99 -22.23 20.19 -4.98
N SER A 100 -23.21 19.61 -4.31
CA SER A 100 -23.66 18.25 -4.57
C SER A 100 -23.95 18.16 -6.07
N PRO A 101 -23.26 17.31 -6.86
CA PRO A 101 -23.76 17.00 -8.18
C PRO A 101 -25.12 16.35 -7.94
N SER A 102 -26.14 17.03 -8.44
CA SER A 102 -27.55 16.76 -8.27
C SER A 102 -27.87 15.26 -8.17
N ALA A 103 -28.49 14.87 -7.06
CA ALA A 103 -29.35 13.70 -6.98
C ALA A 103 -30.58 13.93 -7.88
N GLY A 104 -30.33 13.95 -9.20
CA GLY A 104 -31.28 14.41 -10.21
C GLY A 104 -30.86 14.09 -11.63
N GLN A 105 -29.98 13.11 -11.87
CA GLN A 105 -30.04 12.36 -13.13
C GLN A 105 -31.23 11.39 -13.08
N SER A 106 -32.42 11.98 -12.95
CA SER A 106 -33.61 11.42 -13.56
C SER A 106 -33.34 11.55 -15.06
N GLN A 107 -32.91 10.46 -15.69
CA GLN A 107 -33.07 10.32 -17.13
C GLN A 107 -34.54 10.61 -17.42
N THR A 108 -34.88 11.81 -17.88
CA THR A 108 -36.17 12.06 -18.50
C THR A 108 -36.13 11.32 -19.83
N PRO A 109 -36.87 10.20 -20.00
CA PRO A 109 -36.99 9.62 -21.32
C PRO A 109 -37.59 10.70 -22.25
N MET A 110 -36.89 10.89 -23.35
CA MET A 110 -37.15 11.89 -24.38
C MET A 110 -38.65 11.89 -24.77
N PRO A 111 -39.35 13.03 -24.78
CA PRO A 111 -40.75 13.06 -25.18
C PRO A 111 -40.86 12.77 -26.69
N LEU A 112 -41.75 11.84 -27.03
CA LEU A 112 -42.06 11.39 -28.38
C LEU A 112 -42.58 12.58 -29.23
N PRO A 113 -42.11 12.79 -30.46
CA PRO A 113 -42.66 13.82 -31.33
C PRO A 113 -44.07 13.40 -31.76
N THR A 114 -45.10 14.05 -31.21
CA THR A 114 -46.46 13.99 -31.77
C THR A 114 -46.50 14.88 -33.01
N GLY A 115 -46.35 14.27 -34.18
CA GLY A 115 -46.66 14.89 -35.46
C GLY A 115 -48.16 14.84 -35.73
N ASN A 116 -48.76 16.02 -35.89
CA ASN A 116 -49.93 16.22 -36.75
C ASN A 116 -49.45 16.81 -38.07
#